data_AF-A0A7S2XWJ8-F1
#
_entry.id   AF-A0A7S2XWJ8-F1
#
_cell.length_a   1.000
_cell.length_b   1.000
_cell.length_c   1.000
_cell.angle_alpha   90.00
_cell.angle_beta   90.00
_cell.angle_gamma   90.00
#
_symmetry.space_group_name_H-M   'P 1'
#
loop_
_entity.id
_entity.type
_entity.pdbx_description
1 polymer ?
#
loop_
_entity_poly.entity_id
_entity_poly.type
_entity_poly.pdbx_seq_one_letter_code
_entity_poly.pdbx_strand_id
1 'polypeptide(L)'
;KTSFFEHSRPLFSNVWLGMYYDGTASKFKWLTEGKYSNYTNFEDGSSFLETGYACAQLNSAGKWKPTFCDVMNVASCQVYGASKPISSRCPNGYDYWLGACYKLHMRNATHDEAEDICERHEGTDLVFINTELENSMLQDKLESAGAKNAWIGLRHVPCKDQYLWTSGGRGNGKLRPWAEGSPNTNTTCVGFVSDSGQWASTDCSEQQPFFCKVKP
;
A
#
# COMPACT_ATOMS: atom_id res chain seq x y z
N LYS A 1 -3.36 24.09 -11.77
CA LYS A 1 -3.43 23.32 -10.50
C LYS A 1 -3.45 21.84 -10.85
N THR A 2 -2.30 21.30 -11.28
CA THR A 2 -2.20 20.02 -12.01
C THR A 2 -1.17 19.08 -11.38
N SER A 3 -0.55 19.47 -10.27
CA SER A 3 0.69 18.87 -9.77
C SER A 3 0.52 17.77 -8.73
N PHE A 4 -0.71 17.44 -8.29
CA PHE A 4 -0.87 16.49 -7.18
C PHE A 4 -0.41 15.08 -7.55
N PHE A 5 -0.56 14.66 -8.81
CA PHE A 5 -0.17 13.33 -9.27
C PHE A 5 1.24 13.23 -9.84
N GLU A 6 1.93 14.35 -10.10
CA GLU A 6 3.28 14.31 -10.68
C GLU A 6 4.36 13.87 -9.66
N HIS A 7 4.09 14.01 -8.36
CA HIS A 7 5.11 13.85 -7.31
C HIS A 7 4.80 12.72 -6.30
N SER A 8 3.66 12.06 -6.42
CA SER A 8 3.29 10.93 -5.57
C SER A 8 3.10 9.69 -6.42
N ARG A 9 4.05 8.75 -6.36
CA ARG A 9 3.82 7.40 -6.89
C ARG A 9 2.72 6.75 -6.07
N PRO A 10 1.59 6.35 -6.68
CA PRO A 10 0.52 5.68 -5.94
C PRO A 10 1.04 4.35 -5.39
N LEU A 11 0.77 4.11 -4.11
CA LEU A 11 1.19 2.89 -3.40
C LEU A 11 0.31 1.67 -3.71
N PHE A 12 -0.65 1.82 -4.61
CA PHE A 12 -1.61 0.82 -5.04
C PHE A 12 -1.74 0.79 -6.56
N SER A 13 -2.16 -0.36 -7.05
CA SER A 13 -2.88 -0.49 -8.30
C SER A 13 -4.38 -0.25 -8.08
N ASN A 14 -5.08 0.27 -9.09
CA ASN A 14 -6.55 0.42 -9.09
C ASN A 14 -7.11 1.41 -8.04
N VAL A 15 -6.57 2.63 -7.98
CA VAL A 15 -7.13 3.70 -7.14
C VAL A 15 -8.14 4.52 -7.92
N TRP A 16 -9.38 4.62 -7.45
CA TRP A 16 -10.41 5.50 -8.03
C TRP A 16 -9.93 6.95 -8.07
N LEU A 17 -9.99 7.52 -9.28
CA LEU A 17 -9.89 8.96 -9.50
C LEU A 17 -11.31 9.54 -9.56
N GLY A 18 -11.43 10.82 -9.24
CA GLY A 18 -12.69 11.55 -9.42
C GLY A 18 -13.05 11.83 -10.88
N MET A 19 -12.72 10.96 -11.83
CA MET A 19 -12.98 11.13 -13.25
C MET A 19 -13.98 10.11 -13.77
N TYR A 20 -14.92 10.56 -14.60
CA TYR A 20 -15.91 9.71 -15.24
C TYR A 20 -16.13 10.09 -16.71
N TYR A 21 -16.65 9.15 -17.47
CA TYR A 21 -17.09 9.26 -18.85
C TYR A 21 -18.58 8.90 -18.90
N ASP A 22 -19.38 9.73 -19.58
CA ASP A 22 -20.84 9.64 -19.63
C ASP A 22 -21.39 9.46 -21.07
N GLY A 23 -20.52 9.16 -22.03
CA GLY A 23 -20.92 8.97 -23.43
C GLY A 23 -21.23 10.27 -24.19
N THR A 24 -21.23 11.44 -23.55
CA THR A 24 -21.66 12.69 -24.21
C THR A 24 -20.56 13.38 -25.01
N ALA A 25 -19.29 13.09 -24.70
CA ALA A 25 -18.12 13.60 -25.40
C ALA A 25 -16.99 12.58 -25.29
N SER A 26 -16.10 12.48 -26.29
CA SER A 26 -14.96 11.54 -26.32
C SER A 26 -13.85 11.84 -25.28
N LYS A 27 -14.20 12.34 -24.08
CA LYS A 27 -13.29 12.79 -23.02
C LYS A 27 -13.88 12.57 -21.62
N PHE A 28 -13.02 12.25 -20.66
CA PHE A 28 -13.39 12.17 -19.25
C PHE A 28 -13.58 13.56 -18.61
N LYS A 29 -14.51 13.64 -17.65
CA LYS A 29 -14.83 14.82 -16.83
C LYS A 29 -14.45 14.56 -15.37
N TRP A 30 -14.06 15.61 -14.65
CA TRP A 30 -13.86 15.54 -13.19
C TRP A 30 -15.17 15.75 -12.43
N LEU A 31 -15.43 14.94 -11.40
CA LEU A 31 -16.61 15.02 -10.53
C LEU A 31 -16.76 16.37 -9.82
N THR A 32 -15.64 17.02 -9.50
CA THR A 32 -15.65 18.28 -8.72
C THR A 32 -16.21 19.48 -9.47
N GLU A 33 -16.19 19.46 -10.81
CA GLU A 33 -16.65 20.61 -11.61
C GLU A 33 -17.42 20.23 -12.88
N GLY A 34 -17.54 18.94 -13.22
CA GLY A 34 -18.10 18.49 -14.51
C GLY A 34 -17.28 18.95 -15.73
N LYS A 35 -16.08 19.49 -15.52
CA LYS A 35 -15.21 20.04 -16.57
C LYS A 35 -14.29 18.98 -17.14
N TYR A 36 -13.99 19.14 -18.43
CA TYR A 36 -12.97 18.35 -19.12
C TYR A 36 -11.58 18.70 -18.61
N SER A 37 -10.74 17.67 -18.45
CA SER A 37 -9.32 17.86 -18.16
C SER A 37 -8.55 18.24 -19.43
N ASN A 38 -7.70 19.27 -19.35
CA ASN A 38 -6.72 19.56 -20.40
C ASN A 38 -5.46 18.67 -20.30
N TYR A 39 -5.29 17.99 -19.16
CA TYR A 39 -4.20 17.05 -18.91
C TYR A 39 -4.74 15.61 -18.95
N THR A 40 -3.99 14.73 -19.60
CA THR A 40 -4.27 13.31 -19.68
C THR A 40 -3.02 12.51 -19.34
N ASN A 41 -3.20 11.45 -18.55
CA ASN A 41 -2.16 10.47 -18.29
C ASN A 41 -2.69 9.03 -18.44
N PHE A 42 -3.64 8.84 -19.36
CA PHE A 42 -4.14 7.51 -19.70
C PHE A 42 -3.01 6.62 -20.25
N GLU A 43 -3.07 5.33 -19.95
CA GLU A 43 -2.16 4.31 -20.48
C GLU A 43 -2.32 4.16 -21.99
N ASP A 44 -1.23 3.96 -22.72
CA ASP A 44 -1.28 3.83 -24.18
C ASP A 44 -2.09 2.59 -24.58
N GLY A 45 -3.00 2.74 -25.55
CA GLY A 45 -3.90 1.66 -25.96
C GLY A 45 -5.07 1.39 -25.00
N SER A 46 -5.25 2.20 -23.96
CA SER A 46 -6.46 2.15 -23.13
C SER A 46 -7.67 2.68 -23.91
N SER A 47 -8.33 1.80 -24.66
CA SER A 47 -9.61 2.08 -25.30
C SER A 47 -10.76 1.82 -24.33
N PHE A 48 -11.74 2.72 -24.34
CA PHE A 48 -13.03 2.46 -23.71
C PHE A 48 -13.86 1.61 -24.68
N LEU A 49 -14.48 0.55 -24.19
CA LEU A 49 -15.55 -0.13 -24.92
C LEU A 49 -16.68 0.89 -25.11
N GLU A 50 -17.21 1.03 -26.33
CA GLU A 50 -18.18 2.07 -26.78
C GLU A 50 -19.51 2.14 -25.98
N THR A 51 -19.66 1.38 -24.90
CA THR A 51 -20.87 1.27 -24.11
C THR A 51 -20.88 2.23 -22.92
N GLY A 52 -21.39 3.44 -23.16
CA GLY A 52 -22.25 4.17 -22.23
C GLY A 52 -21.61 4.94 -21.08
N TYR A 53 -20.84 4.31 -20.19
CA TYR A 53 -20.31 4.95 -18.98
C TYR A 53 -19.04 4.26 -18.50
N ALA A 54 -18.04 5.03 -18.06
CA ALA A 54 -16.80 4.50 -17.47
C ALA A 54 -16.26 5.42 -16.39
N CYS A 55 -15.51 4.86 -15.45
CA CYS A 55 -14.80 5.60 -14.41
C CYS A 55 -13.29 5.39 -14.58
N ALA A 56 -12.46 6.32 -14.11
CA ALA A 56 -11.01 6.20 -14.23
C ALA A 56 -10.36 5.73 -12.94
N GLN A 57 -9.46 4.76 -13.06
CA GLN A 57 -8.60 4.30 -11.97
C GLN A 57 -7.13 4.58 -12.29
N LEU A 58 -6.32 4.78 -11.25
CA LEU A 58 -4.88 4.98 -11.31
C LEU A 58 -4.17 3.65 -11.02
N ASN A 59 -3.18 3.28 -11.82
CA ASN A 59 -2.33 2.10 -11.57
C ASN A 59 -1.07 2.46 -10.78
N SER A 60 -0.28 1.45 -10.38
CA SER A 60 0.95 1.62 -9.59
C SER A 60 2.04 2.43 -10.30
N ALA A 61 2.01 2.50 -11.63
CA ALA A 61 2.89 3.35 -12.44
C ALA A 61 2.43 4.81 -12.52
N GLY A 62 1.30 5.17 -11.93
CA GLY A 62 0.72 6.50 -12.00
C GLY A 62 -0.06 6.78 -13.29
N LYS A 63 -0.29 5.77 -14.14
CA LYS A 63 -1.10 5.87 -15.37
C LYS A 63 -2.58 5.63 -15.08
N TRP A 64 -3.43 6.23 -15.90
CA TRP A 64 -4.88 6.13 -15.75
C TRP A 64 -5.43 5.06 -16.69
N LYS A 65 -6.43 4.33 -16.24
CA LYS A 65 -7.11 3.30 -17.01
C LYS A 65 -8.63 3.46 -16.85
N PRO A 66 -9.42 3.41 -17.93
CA PRO A 66 -10.88 3.32 -17.85
C PRO A 66 -11.30 1.95 -17.29
N THR A 67 -12.31 1.92 -16.44
CA THR A 67 -12.87 0.70 -15.84
C THR A 67 -14.37 0.87 -15.56
N PHE A 68 -15.05 -0.22 -15.22
CA PHE A 68 -16.47 -0.20 -14.85
C PHE A 68 -16.66 0.49 -13.49
N CYS A 69 -17.63 1.39 -13.38
CA CYS A 69 -17.83 2.22 -12.17
C CYS A 69 -18.28 1.44 -10.93
N ASP A 70 -18.70 0.19 -11.08
CA ASP A 70 -19.17 -0.70 -10.01
C ASP A 70 -18.05 -1.56 -9.40
N VAL A 71 -16.81 -1.46 -9.91
CA VAL A 71 -15.68 -2.16 -9.28
C VAL A 71 -15.33 -1.53 -7.93
N MET A 72 -15.04 -2.40 -6.96
CA MET A 72 -14.64 -1.99 -5.62
C MET A 72 -13.15 -1.63 -5.63
N ASN A 73 -12.86 -0.34 -5.57
CA ASN A 73 -11.50 0.21 -5.54
C ASN A 73 -11.35 1.23 -4.41
N VAL A 74 -10.10 1.50 -4.04
CA VAL A 74 -9.75 2.53 -3.07
C VAL A 74 -9.92 3.91 -3.71
N ALA A 75 -10.61 4.85 -3.06
CA ALA A 75 -10.76 6.20 -3.60
C ALA A 75 -9.67 7.16 -3.11
N SER A 76 -9.09 7.93 -4.02
CA SER A 76 -8.27 9.09 -3.68
C SER A 76 -9.14 10.34 -3.57
N CYS A 77 -9.10 11.02 -2.43
CA CYS A 77 -9.85 12.24 -2.19
C CYS A 77 -8.95 13.48 -2.26
N GLN A 78 -9.41 14.51 -2.98
CA GLN A 78 -8.78 15.83 -2.96
C GLN A 78 -9.49 16.73 -1.95
N VAL A 79 -8.74 17.28 -0.99
CA VAL A 79 -9.26 18.24 0.00
C VAL A 79 -8.80 19.65 -0.38
N TYR A 80 -9.75 20.58 -0.52
CA TYR A 80 -9.46 21.99 -0.79
C TYR A 80 -9.22 22.74 0.52
N GLY A 81 -8.17 23.56 0.57
CA GLY A 81 -7.87 24.41 1.74
C GLY A 81 -7.01 23.76 2.84
N ALA A 82 -6.39 22.60 2.59
CA ALA A 82 -5.44 22.02 3.54
C ALA A 82 -4.17 22.88 3.65
N SER A 83 -3.90 23.43 4.84
CA SER A 83 -2.63 24.09 5.15
C SER A 83 -1.54 23.03 5.36
N LYS A 84 -0.57 23.00 4.43
CA LYS A 84 0.59 22.09 4.33
C LYS A 84 0.28 20.70 3.74
N PRO A 85 1.03 20.24 2.71
CA PRO A 85 0.84 18.91 2.13
C PRO A 85 1.10 17.84 3.19
N ILE A 86 0.20 16.86 3.28
CA ILE A 86 0.24 15.81 4.30
C ILE A 86 1.54 14.98 4.20
N SER A 87 2.16 14.91 3.01
CA SER A 87 3.46 14.29 2.77
C SER A 87 4.62 14.93 3.55
N SER A 88 4.51 16.20 3.95
CA SER A 88 5.55 16.89 4.74
C SER A 88 5.70 16.37 6.18
N ARG A 89 4.91 15.37 6.57
CA ARG A 89 4.95 14.75 7.90
C ARG A 89 5.76 13.45 7.94
N CYS A 90 6.14 12.88 6.80
CA CYS A 90 6.88 11.62 6.77
C CYS A 90 8.40 11.85 6.82
N PRO A 91 9.15 10.95 7.48
CA PRO A 91 10.61 10.94 7.38
C PRO A 91 11.09 10.79 5.93
N ASN A 92 12.34 11.16 5.66
CA ASN A 92 12.91 11.06 4.32
C ASN A 92 12.86 9.62 3.79
N GLY A 93 12.33 9.45 2.58
CA GLY A 93 12.19 8.15 1.92
C GLY A 93 10.99 7.32 2.39
N TYR A 94 10.13 7.87 3.25
CA TYR A 94 8.84 7.27 3.60
C TYR A 94 7.71 7.87 2.78
N ASP A 95 6.82 7.00 2.29
CA ASP A 95 5.64 7.39 1.56
C ASP A 95 4.44 7.52 2.52
N TYR A 96 3.76 8.66 2.48
CA TYR A 96 2.54 8.85 3.26
C TYR A 96 1.39 8.03 2.69
N TRP A 97 0.67 7.31 3.55
CA TRP A 97 -0.54 6.62 3.20
C TRP A 97 -1.51 6.49 4.38
N LEU A 98 -2.76 6.90 4.17
CA LEU A 98 -3.89 6.81 5.12
C LEU A 98 -3.53 7.01 6.61
N GLY A 99 -2.79 8.08 6.91
CA GLY A 99 -2.48 8.47 8.29
C GLY A 99 -1.23 7.84 8.88
N ALA A 100 -0.43 7.14 8.07
CA ALA A 100 0.89 6.64 8.45
C ALA A 100 1.90 6.80 7.30
N CYS A 101 3.16 6.56 7.60
CA CYS A 101 4.28 6.66 6.68
C CYS A 101 4.92 5.27 6.55
N TYR A 102 5.23 4.85 5.32
CA TYR A 102 5.70 3.50 5.02
C TYR A 102 6.94 3.52 4.15
N LYS A 103 7.87 2.59 4.39
CA LYS A 103 9.06 2.42 3.56
C LYS A 103 9.32 0.93 3.33
N LEU A 104 9.52 0.56 2.07
CA LEU A 104 9.98 -0.77 1.69
C LEU A 104 11.50 -0.71 1.52
N HIS A 105 12.22 -1.53 2.28
CA HIS A 105 13.64 -1.74 2.14
C HIS A 105 13.87 -2.99 1.30
N MET A 106 14.43 -2.84 0.10
CA MET A 106 14.73 -3.96 -0.81
C MET A 106 16.02 -4.70 -0.46
N ARG A 107 16.80 -4.21 0.51
CA ARG A 107 17.94 -4.97 1.02
C ARG A 107 17.43 -6.17 1.81
N ASN A 108 18.07 -7.31 1.62
CA ASN A 108 17.76 -8.48 2.41
C ASN A 108 18.41 -8.37 3.79
N ALA A 109 17.66 -8.75 4.82
CA ALA A 109 18.10 -8.78 6.20
C ALA A 109 17.38 -9.93 6.92
N THR A 110 17.96 -10.42 8.01
CA THR A 110 17.25 -11.27 8.98
C THR A 110 16.13 -10.46 9.66
N HIS A 111 15.19 -11.15 10.32
CA HIS A 111 14.09 -10.46 11.00
C HIS A 111 14.59 -9.50 12.09
N ASP A 112 15.56 -9.94 12.90
CA ASP A 112 16.16 -9.11 13.97
C ASP A 112 16.91 -7.90 13.41
N GLU A 113 17.62 -8.06 12.29
CA GLU A 113 18.29 -6.94 11.62
C GLU A 113 17.28 -5.94 11.05
N ALA A 114 16.21 -6.43 10.39
CA ALA A 114 15.15 -5.58 9.86
C ALA A 114 14.47 -4.75 10.96
N GLU A 115 14.22 -5.37 12.11
CA GLU A 115 13.70 -4.70 13.30
C GLU A 115 14.68 -3.65 13.83
N ASP A 116 15.95 -3.99 14.02
CA ASP A 116 16.99 -3.05 14.45
C ASP A 116 17.04 -1.82 13.54
N ILE A 117 16.99 -2.03 12.22
CA ILE A 117 16.99 -0.98 11.21
C ILE A 117 15.78 -0.05 11.40
N CYS A 118 14.57 -0.59 11.44
CA CYS A 118 13.38 0.25 11.55
C CYS A 118 13.37 1.02 12.88
N GLU A 119 13.72 0.37 13.99
CA GLU A 119 13.61 0.95 15.33
C GLU A 119 14.80 1.84 15.70
N ARG A 120 16.02 1.29 15.68
CA ARG A 120 17.21 1.98 16.20
C ARG A 120 17.81 2.95 15.21
N HIS A 121 17.77 2.65 13.91
CA HIS A 121 18.39 3.49 12.88
C HIS A 121 17.42 4.52 12.30
N GLU A 122 16.13 4.15 12.14
CA GLU A 122 15.14 5.02 11.52
C GLU A 122 14.12 5.64 12.50
N GLY A 123 14.05 5.18 13.76
CA GLY A 123 13.11 5.69 14.75
C GLY A 123 11.65 5.38 14.42
N THR A 124 11.41 4.24 13.76
CA THR A 124 10.12 3.74 13.29
C THR A 124 9.85 2.34 13.86
N ASP A 125 8.86 1.60 13.35
CA ASP A 125 8.70 0.18 13.69
C ASP A 125 8.77 -0.69 12.44
N LEU A 126 9.16 -1.95 12.61
CA LEU A 126 8.83 -2.98 11.64
C LEU A 126 7.30 -3.03 11.49
N VAL A 127 6.81 -3.12 10.25
CA VAL A 127 5.41 -2.77 9.94
C VAL A 127 4.41 -3.58 10.75
N PHE A 128 3.41 -2.89 11.30
CA PHE A 128 2.22 -3.51 11.88
C PHE A 128 1.01 -3.24 11.01
N ILE A 129 0.18 -4.27 10.78
CA ILE A 129 -0.95 -4.24 9.84
C ILE A 129 -2.26 -4.30 10.62
N ASN A 130 -3.14 -3.31 10.39
CA ASN A 130 -4.38 -3.15 11.15
C ASN A 130 -5.66 -3.33 10.33
N THR A 131 -5.58 -3.22 9.00
CA THR A 131 -6.73 -3.28 8.10
C THR A 131 -6.39 -4.09 6.85
N GLU A 132 -7.40 -4.70 6.23
CA GLU A 132 -7.25 -5.39 4.93
C GLU A 132 -6.71 -4.45 3.86
N LEU A 133 -7.18 -3.20 3.88
CA LEU A 133 -6.71 -2.17 2.97
C LEU A 133 -5.19 -1.93 3.12
N GLU A 134 -4.68 -1.88 4.34
CA GLU A 134 -3.24 -1.79 4.59
C GLU A 134 -2.50 -3.03 4.10
N ASN A 135 -3.07 -4.23 4.32
CA ASN A 135 -2.51 -5.49 3.86
C ASN A 135 -2.36 -5.53 2.33
N SER A 136 -3.40 -5.14 1.60
CA SER A 136 -3.37 -5.04 0.12
C SER A 136 -2.38 -3.99 -0.38
N MET A 137 -2.19 -2.87 0.34
CA MET A 137 -1.17 -1.88 -0.02
C MET A 137 0.23 -2.49 -0.02
N LEU A 138 0.54 -3.24 1.04
CA LEU A 138 1.84 -3.89 1.21
C LEU A 138 2.06 -4.92 0.12
N GLN A 139 1.02 -5.69 -0.23
CA GLN A 139 1.05 -6.63 -1.35
C GLN A 139 1.42 -5.92 -2.66
N ASP A 140 0.62 -4.93 -3.06
CA ASP A 140 0.84 -4.18 -4.32
C ASP A 140 2.23 -3.56 -4.38
N LYS A 141 2.72 -3.00 -3.26
CA LYS A 141 4.04 -2.38 -3.18
C LYS A 141 5.16 -3.41 -3.31
N LEU A 142 5.00 -4.59 -2.73
CA LEU A 142 5.99 -5.66 -2.78
C LEU A 142 6.03 -6.31 -4.17
N GLU A 143 4.87 -6.59 -4.76
CA GLU A 143 4.72 -7.11 -6.13
C GLU A 143 5.31 -6.13 -7.15
N SER A 144 4.99 -4.84 -7.03
CA SER A 144 5.53 -3.79 -7.91
C SER A 144 7.05 -3.65 -7.80
N ALA A 145 7.63 -4.03 -6.66
CA ALA A 145 9.07 -4.06 -6.46
C ALA A 145 9.73 -5.38 -6.92
N GLY A 146 8.94 -6.36 -7.37
CA GLY A 146 9.41 -7.67 -7.83
C GLY A 146 9.91 -8.59 -6.71
N ALA A 147 9.53 -8.32 -5.46
CA ALA A 147 9.86 -9.17 -4.31
C ALA A 147 8.68 -10.09 -4.00
N LYS A 148 9.01 -11.33 -3.59
CA LYS A 148 8.01 -12.34 -3.24
C LYS A 148 7.60 -12.30 -1.77
N ASN A 149 8.54 -11.91 -0.92
CA ASN A 149 8.41 -12.01 0.52
C ASN A 149 8.97 -10.74 1.18
N ALA A 150 8.44 -10.38 2.35
CA ALA A 150 9.03 -9.33 3.19
C ALA A 150 8.78 -9.55 4.68
N TRP A 151 9.69 -9.08 5.53
CA TRP A 151 9.46 -9.08 6.98
C TRP A 151 8.38 -8.08 7.40
N ILE A 152 7.58 -8.51 8.39
CA ILE A 152 6.63 -7.69 9.14
C ILE A 152 6.89 -7.80 10.64
N GLY A 153 6.38 -6.84 11.41
CA GLY A 153 6.59 -6.74 12.86
C GLY A 153 5.80 -7.72 13.71
N LEU A 154 5.24 -8.79 13.15
CA LEU A 154 4.50 -9.80 13.92
C LEU A 154 5.45 -10.91 14.38
N ARG A 155 5.42 -11.26 15.66
CA ARG A 155 6.26 -12.32 16.23
C ARG A 155 5.43 -13.23 17.14
N HIS A 156 5.68 -14.53 17.06
CA HIS A 156 5.16 -15.51 18.02
C HIS A 156 5.96 -15.43 19.32
N VAL A 157 5.27 -15.36 20.45
CA VAL A 157 5.85 -15.33 21.79
C VAL A 157 5.52 -16.66 22.48
N PRO A 158 6.45 -17.65 22.49
CA PRO A 158 6.14 -19.02 22.90
C PRO A 158 5.64 -19.14 24.34
N CYS A 159 6.16 -18.33 25.26
CA CYS A 159 5.74 -18.36 26.66
C CYS A 159 4.30 -17.87 26.90
N LYS A 160 3.71 -17.16 25.93
CA LYS A 160 2.33 -16.67 25.99
C LYS A 160 1.41 -17.39 25.01
N ASP A 161 1.97 -18.22 24.13
CA ASP A 161 1.28 -18.83 22.99
C ASP A 161 0.48 -17.79 22.18
N GLN A 162 1.13 -16.65 21.89
CA GLN A 162 0.48 -15.48 21.28
C GLN A 162 1.34 -14.83 20.21
N TYR A 163 0.69 -14.31 19.18
CA TYR A 163 1.31 -13.46 18.16
C TYR A 163 1.17 -11.99 18.52
N LEU A 164 2.29 -11.34 18.81
CA LEU A 164 2.35 -9.94 19.23
C LEU A 164 3.11 -9.10 18.20
N TRP A 165 2.65 -7.86 18.03
CA TRP A 165 3.35 -6.88 17.21
C TRP A 165 4.51 -6.27 18.00
N THR A 166 5.69 -6.18 17.41
CA THR A 166 6.89 -5.64 18.05
C THR A 166 6.84 -4.13 18.26
N SER A 167 5.99 -3.44 17.50
CA SER A 167 5.62 -2.01 17.64
C SER A 167 5.00 -1.56 18.98
N GLY A 168 5.06 -2.37 20.04
CA GLY A 168 4.60 -1.99 21.38
C GLY A 168 3.08 -1.79 21.50
N GLY A 169 2.29 -2.62 20.79
CA GLY A 169 0.82 -2.62 20.89
C GLY A 169 0.09 -1.70 19.91
N ARG A 170 0.78 -1.11 18.92
CA ARG A 170 0.15 -0.28 17.87
C ARG A 170 -0.62 -1.11 16.83
N GLY A 171 -0.29 -2.38 16.72
CA GLY A 171 -1.08 -3.36 15.96
C GLY A 171 -2.23 -3.92 16.81
N ASN A 172 -3.45 -3.85 16.28
CA ASN A 172 -4.69 -4.22 16.98
C ASN A 172 -4.93 -5.73 17.10
N GLY A 173 -4.15 -6.53 16.35
CA GLY A 173 -4.21 -7.99 16.38
C GLY A 173 -5.45 -8.64 15.74
N LYS A 174 -6.35 -7.86 15.13
CA LYS A 174 -7.63 -8.36 14.58
C LYS A 174 -7.46 -9.09 13.25
N LEU A 175 -6.54 -8.62 12.41
CA LEU A 175 -6.28 -9.21 11.11
C LEU A 175 -5.27 -10.36 11.24
N ARG A 176 -5.59 -11.51 10.62
CA ARG A 176 -4.79 -12.75 10.65
C ARG A 176 -4.93 -13.54 9.34
N PRO A 177 -4.49 -13.01 8.20
CA PRO A 177 -4.62 -13.64 6.89
C PRO A 177 -3.48 -14.66 6.71
N TRP A 178 -3.51 -15.75 7.46
CA TRP A 178 -2.42 -16.74 7.41
C TRP A 178 -2.42 -17.52 6.09
N ALA A 179 -1.22 -17.78 5.57
CA ALA A 179 -1.00 -18.67 4.45
C ALA A 179 -1.24 -20.13 4.87
N GLU A 180 -1.46 -21.00 3.88
CA GLU A 180 -1.59 -22.44 4.14
C GLU A 180 -0.34 -22.97 4.87
N GLY A 181 -0.55 -23.79 5.90
CA GLY A 181 0.53 -24.29 6.77
C GLY A 181 1.06 -23.28 7.80
N SER A 182 0.47 -22.07 7.89
CA SER A 182 0.77 -21.09 8.93
C SER A 182 -0.49 -20.77 9.77
N PRO A 183 -0.34 -20.38 11.05
CA PRO A 183 0.92 -20.29 11.78
C PRO A 183 1.52 -21.67 12.10
N ASN A 184 2.84 -21.81 11.92
CA ASN A 184 3.60 -22.90 12.52
C ASN A 184 4.38 -22.38 13.73
N THR A 185 4.53 -23.20 14.76
CA THR A 185 5.16 -22.82 16.04
C THR A 185 6.66 -23.16 16.10
N ASN A 186 7.23 -23.69 15.02
CA ASN A 186 8.65 -24.05 14.93
C ASN A 186 9.57 -22.83 14.72
N THR A 187 8.99 -21.70 14.34
CA THR A 187 9.67 -20.40 14.25
C THR A 187 8.86 -19.33 14.97
N THR A 188 9.50 -18.21 15.26
CA THR A 188 8.85 -17.07 15.88
C THR A 188 8.58 -15.92 14.92
N CYS A 189 9.27 -15.85 13.79
CA CYS A 189 9.18 -14.74 12.86
C CYS A 189 8.09 -14.94 11.82
N VAL A 190 7.51 -13.83 11.37
CA VAL A 190 6.43 -13.82 10.39
C VAL A 190 6.83 -12.96 9.20
N GLY A 191 6.73 -13.55 8.01
CA GLY A 191 6.86 -12.87 6.74
C GLY A 191 5.50 -12.59 6.09
N PHE A 192 5.48 -11.63 5.19
CA PHE A 192 4.39 -11.35 4.24
C PHE A 192 4.71 -12.01 2.90
N VAL A 193 3.72 -12.63 2.27
CA VAL A 193 3.85 -13.28 0.95
C VAL A 193 3.07 -12.46 -0.07
N SER A 194 3.75 -11.95 -1.09
CA SER A 194 3.14 -11.11 -2.13
C SER A 194 2.08 -11.87 -2.93
N ASP A 195 2.39 -13.09 -3.37
CA ASP A 195 1.55 -13.83 -4.33
C ASP A 195 0.13 -14.11 -3.79
N SER A 196 -0.05 -14.21 -2.48
CA SER A 196 -1.35 -14.44 -1.83
C SER A 196 -1.84 -13.28 -0.96
N GLY A 197 -0.98 -12.29 -0.69
CA GLY A 197 -1.24 -11.25 0.32
C GLY A 197 -1.35 -11.79 1.76
N GLN A 198 -0.91 -13.03 2.01
CA GLN A 198 -1.04 -13.70 3.31
C GLN A 198 0.26 -13.65 4.13
N TRP A 199 0.17 -13.99 5.40
CA TRP A 199 1.30 -14.04 6.32
C TRP A 199 1.76 -15.47 6.54
N ALA A 200 3.06 -15.70 6.59
CA ALA A 200 3.66 -17.01 6.77
C ALA A 200 4.63 -17.03 7.95
N SER A 201 4.62 -18.12 8.72
CA SER A 201 5.67 -18.39 9.69
C SER A 201 6.97 -18.70 8.93
N THR A 202 8.03 -17.93 9.18
CA THR A 202 9.31 -18.00 8.45
C THR A 202 10.47 -18.10 9.41
N ASP A 203 11.51 -18.86 9.07
CA ASP A 203 12.74 -18.93 9.87
C ASP A 203 13.36 -17.52 9.99
N CYS A 204 13.60 -17.07 11.23
CA CYS A 204 14.11 -15.72 11.52
C CYS A 204 15.46 -15.41 10.86
N SER A 205 16.24 -16.43 10.51
CA SER A 205 17.54 -16.32 9.84
C SER A 205 17.44 -16.11 8.33
N GLU A 206 16.24 -16.25 7.74
CA GLU A 206 16.02 -15.98 6.32
C GLU A 206 16.31 -14.53 5.98
N GLN A 207 16.86 -14.31 4.81
CA GLN A 207 17.24 -12.99 4.32
C GLN A 207 16.22 -12.49 3.31
N GLN A 208 15.40 -11.50 3.70
CA GLN A 208 14.36 -10.94 2.84
C GLN A 208 14.21 -9.42 3.00
N PRO A 209 13.59 -8.73 2.03
CA PRO A 209 13.17 -7.35 2.15
C PRO A 209 12.27 -7.12 3.37
N PHE A 210 12.02 -5.87 3.75
CA PHE A 210 11.19 -5.58 4.91
C PHE A 210 10.51 -4.21 4.82
N PHE A 211 9.39 -4.08 5.53
CA PHE A 211 8.63 -2.85 5.60
C PHE A 211 8.80 -2.18 6.96
N CYS A 212 9.15 -0.90 6.97
CA CYS A 212 9.07 -0.05 8.14
C CYS A 212 7.81 0.85 8.09
N LYS A 213 7.29 1.21 9.25
CA LYS A 213 6.11 2.06 9.42
C LYS A 213 6.28 3.02 10.59
N VAL A 214 5.81 4.26 10.42
CA VAL A 214 5.67 5.24 11.52
C VAL A 214 4.36 5.99 11.38
N LYS A 215 3.70 6.28 12.51
CA LYS A 215 2.56 7.21 12.54
C LYS A 215 3.11 8.61 12.85
N PRO A 216 2.90 9.60 11.97
CA PRO A 216 3.35 10.98 12.19
C PRO A 216 2.55 11.72 13.26
#